data_AF-A0A4R2K5V5-F1
#
_entry.id   AF-A0A4R2K5V5-F1
#
_cell.length_a   1.000
_cell.length_b   1.000
_cell.length_c   1.000
_cell.angle_alpha   90.00
_cell.angle_beta   90.00
_cell.angle_gamma   90.00
#
_symmetry.space_group_name_H-M   'P 1'
#
loop_
_entity.id
_entity.type
_entity.pdbx_description
1 polymer ?
#
loop_
_entity_poly.entity_id
_entity_poly.type
_entity_poly.pdbx_seq_one_letter_code
_entity_poly.pdbx_strand_id
1 'polypeptide(L)'
;MLMGYYNEWHSLEEIALYMEQIGNSLYYGGVGGDTIVEAARHFGFKEAKLKYGWEELKKSIASGNPCIVYLRIRAGDYPRYYLDDKPVYTNFTGGHWVVVCGLEADENGNVKYVVVNDPASGANPKNLHPCPSIQHGRDLGFW
;
A
#
# COMPACT_ATOMS: atom_id res chain seq x y z
N MET A 1 8.87 -4.07 0.69
CA MET A 1 8.90 -2.76 -0.01
C MET A 1 9.01 -1.60 0.96
N LEU A 2 8.01 -1.34 1.81
CA LEU A 2 8.04 -0.22 2.75
C LEU A 2 9.22 -0.28 3.74
N MET A 3 9.50 -1.46 4.31
CA MET A 3 10.65 -1.60 5.22
C MET A 3 11.99 -1.26 4.53
N GLY A 4 12.15 -1.68 3.27
CA GLY A 4 13.32 -1.37 2.45
C GLY A 4 13.51 0.12 2.16
N TYR A 5 12.43 0.92 2.14
CA TYR A 5 12.53 2.39 2.07
C TYR A 5 13.28 2.97 3.29
N TYR A 6 13.15 2.33 4.45
CA TYR A 6 13.87 2.67 5.68
C TYR A 6 15.19 1.89 5.83
N ASN A 7 15.72 1.31 4.75
CA ASN A 7 16.92 0.46 4.73
C ASN A 7 16.83 -0.85 5.52
N GLU A 8 15.63 -1.28 5.91
CA GLU A 8 15.40 -2.58 6.56
C GLU A 8 14.87 -3.58 5.54
N TRP A 9 15.75 -4.45 5.05
CA TRP A 9 15.42 -5.41 4.00
C TRP A 9 14.98 -6.75 4.56
N HIS A 10 13.75 -7.13 4.22
CA HIS A 10 13.20 -8.47 4.47
C HIS A 10 12.57 -9.01 3.18
N SER A 11 12.79 -10.29 2.94
CA SER A 11 12.15 -11.03 1.85
C SER A 11 10.67 -11.25 2.14
N LEU A 12 9.89 -11.50 1.08
CA LEU A 12 8.48 -11.86 1.23
C LEU A 12 8.33 -13.17 2.03
N GLU A 13 9.24 -14.12 1.84
CA GLU A 13 9.22 -15.42 2.52
C GLU A 13 9.42 -15.26 4.04
N GLU A 14 10.39 -14.46 4.47
CA GLU A 14 10.61 -14.19 5.90
C GLU A 14 9.37 -13.56 6.57
N ILE A 15 8.78 -12.57 5.90
CA ILE A 15 7.56 -11.91 6.40
C ILE A 15 6.39 -12.89 6.43
N ALA A 16 6.22 -13.71 5.38
CA ALA A 16 5.17 -14.71 5.28
C ALA A 16 5.27 -15.77 6.37
N LEU A 17 6.47 -16.29 6.62
CA LEU A 17 6.73 -17.27 7.67
C LEU A 17 6.39 -16.73 9.05
N TYR A 18 6.75 -15.48 9.35
CA TYR A 18 6.35 -14.87 10.62
C TYR A 18 4.83 -14.70 10.73
N MET A 19 4.17 -14.20 9.67
CA MET A 19 2.71 -14.05 9.67
C MET A 19 2.00 -15.40 9.88
N GLU A 20 2.52 -16.48 9.30
CA GLU A 20 2.00 -17.84 9.50
C GLU A 20 2.17 -18.31 10.96
N GLN A 21 3.30 -18.02 11.60
CA GLN A 21 3.55 -18.36 13.01
C GLN A 21 2.56 -17.68 13.97
N ILE A 22 2.09 -16.48 13.65
CA ILE A 22 1.05 -15.77 14.41
C ILE A 22 -0.38 -16.10 13.93
N GLY A 23 -0.54 -17.18 13.17
CA GLY A 23 -1.84 -17.74 12.77
C GLY A 23 -2.47 -17.07 11.54
N ASN A 24 -1.74 -16.26 10.78
CA ASN A 24 -2.22 -15.64 9.55
C ASN A 24 -1.50 -16.18 8.32
N SER A 25 -2.18 -17.04 7.55
CA SER A 25 -1.64 -17.51 6.28
C SER A 25 -1.96 -16.54 5.15
N LEU A 26 -0.92 -16.09 4.44
CA LEU A 26 -1.04 -15.30 3.21
C LEU A 26 -1.84 -16.01 2.11
N TYR A 27 -1.96 -17.34 2.16
CA TYR A 27 -2.39 -18.16 1.05
C TYR A 27 -3.91 -18.47 1.02
N TYR A 28 -4.62 -18.27 2.14
CA TYR A 28 -5.99 -18.79 2.28
C TYR A 28 -7.06 -17.75 2.68
N GLY A 29 -6.70 -16.56 3.17
CA GLY A 29 -7.70 -15.62 3.73
C GLY A 29 -7.42 -14.11 3.54
N GLY A 30 -6.34 -13.73 2.85
CA GLY A 30 -5.85 -12.35 2.89
C GLY A 30 -5.23 -12.01 4.25
N VAL A 31 -4.80 -10.75 4.41
CA VAL A 31 -4.12 -10.29 5.64
C VAL A 31 -4.90 -9.14 6.25
N GLY A 32 -5.18 -9.22 7.55
CA GLY A 32 -5.76 -8.15 8.33
C GLY A 32 -4.75 -7.06 8.69
N GLY A 33 -5.23 -5.83 8.93
CA GLY A 33 -4.36 -4.71 9.30
C GLY A 33 -3.55 -4.95 10.59
N ASP A 34 -4.16 -5.58 11.60
CA ASP A 34 -3.47 -5.91 12.86
C ASP A 34 -2.26 -6.83 12.64
N THR A 35 -2.40 -7.82 11.76
CA THR A 35 -1.30 -8.73 11.38
C THR A 35 -0.16 -7.98 10.69
N ILE A 36 -0.47 -7.00 9.83
CA ILE A 36 0.55 -6.16 9.18
C ILE A 36 1.30 -5.34 10.22
N VAL A 37 0.58 -4.75 11.19
CA VAL A 37 1.18 -3.99 12.28
C VAL A 37 2.05 -4.89 13.16
N GLU A 38 1.59 -6.09 13.51
CA GLU A 38 2.34 -7.05 14.31
C GLU A 38 3.63 -7.48 13.60
N ALA A 39 3.55 -7.80 12.30
CA ALA A 39 4.73 -8.07 11.48
C ALA A 39 5.68 -6.87 11.44
N ALA A 40 5.18 -5.65 11.24
CA ALA A 40 6.02 -4.46 11.24
C ALA A 40 6.78 -4.28 12.56
N ARG A 41 6.11 -4.47 13.70
CA ARG A 41 6.73 -4.39 15.03
C ARG A 41 7.78 -5.48 15.24
N HIS A 42 7.52 -6.70 14.78
CA HIS A 42 8.49 -7.80 14.83
C HIS A 42 9.78 -7.44 14.09
N PHE A 43 9.67 -6.84 12.90
CA PHE A 43 10.80 -6.40 12.07
C PHE A 43 11.32 -4.99 12.42
N GLY A 44 11.20 -4.57 13.68
CA GLY A 44 11.88 -3.37 14.21
C GLY A 44 11.08 -2.06 14.16
N PHE A 45 9.91 -2.02 13.52
CA PHE A 45 9.05 -0.83 13.46
C PHE A 45 8.11 -0.78 14.68
N LYS A 46 8.68 -0.61 15.88
CA LYS A 46 7.95 -0.70 17.17
C LYS A 46 6.75 0.24 17.30
N GLU A 47 6.82 1.41 16.68
CA GLU A 47 5.76 2.42 16.69
C GLU A 47 4.68 2.21 15.63
N ALA A 48 4.77 1.14 14.83
CA ALA A 48 3.75 0.80 13.85
C ALA A 48 2.40 0.64 14.54
N LYS A 49 1.36 1.26 13.98
CA LYS A 49 0.00 1.23 14.50
C LYS A 49 -0.99 1.60 13.41
N LEU A 50 -2.21 1.10 13.58
CA LEU A 50 -3.34 1.44 12.73
C LEU A 50 -3.71 2.93 12.89
N LYS A 51 -3.91 3.61 11.77
CA LYS A 51 -4.43 4.98 11.68
C LYS A 51 -5.54 5.04 10.64
N TYR A 52 -6.41 6.05 10.76
CA TYR A 52 -7.60 6.15 9.91
C TYR A 52 -7.81 7.56 9.39
N GLY A 53 -8.38 7.63 8.18
CA GLY A 53 -8.85 8.87 7.58
C GLY A 53 -7.81 9.61 6.73
N TRP A 54 -8.33 10.41 5.81
CA TRP A 54 -7.54 11.16 4.84
C TRP A 54 -6.56 12.15 5.47
N GLU A 55 -6.91 12.75 6.61
CA GLU A 55 -6.03 13.72 7.26
C GLU A 55 -4.76 13.08 7.83
N GLU A 56 -4.87 11.90 8.43
CA GLU A 56 -3.69 11.15 8.91
C GLU A 56 -2.80 10.70 7.76
N LEU A 57 -3.39 10.29 6.63
CA LEU A 57 -2.66 10.01 5.41
C LEU A 57 -1.89 11.24 4.93
N LYS A 58 -2.61 12.35 4.68
CA LYS A 58 -2.03 13.59 4.15
C LYS A 58 -0.86 14.05 5.02
N LYS A 59 -1.06 14.05 6.34
CA LYS A 59 -0.02 14.40 7.31
C LYS A 59 1.20 13.48 7.21
N SER A 60 0.99 12.17 7.09
CA SER A 60 2.09 11.20 6.99
C SER A 60 2.88 11.38 5.69
N ILE A 61 2.19 11.49 4.55
CA ILE A 61 2.82 11.71 3.24
C ILE A 61 3.54 13.07 3.18
N ALA A 62 2.93 14.14 3.70
CA ALA A 62 3.58 15.46 3.77
C ALA A 62 4.83 15.45 4.66
N SER A 63 4.92 14.53 5.63
CA SER A 63 6.10 14.34 6.48
C SER A 63 7.15 13.41 5.86
N GLY A 64 6.96 12.97 4.60
CA GLY A 64 7.87 12.04 3.93
C GLY A 64 7.71 10.58 4.37
N ASN A 65 6.62 10.22 5.05
CA ASN A 65 6.39 8.87 5.56
C ASN A 65 5.40 8.10 4.67
N PRO A 66 5.87 7.20 3.79
CA PRO A 66 4.99 6.32 3.02
C PRO A 66 4.16 5.40 3.93
N CYS A 67 2.93 5.07 3.50
CA CYS A 67 1.94 4.34 4.31
C CYS A 67 1.47 3.06 3.61
N ILE A 68 1.26 1.97 4.37
CA ILE A 68 0.51 0.80 3.86
C ILE A 68 -0.99 1.12 3.89
N VAL A 69 -1.70 0.66 2.87
CA VAL A 69 -3.08 1.07 2.60
C VAL A 69 -3.90 -0.10 2.15
N TYR A 70 -5.09 -0.22 2.72
CA TYR A 70 -6.15 -1.01 2.17
C TYR A 70 -7.02 -0.19 1.22
N LEU A 71 -7.19 -0.74 0.05
CA LEU A 71 -8.07 -0.24 -0.98
C LEU A 71 -9.23 -1.19 -1.11
N ARG A 72 -10.43 -0.62 -1.09
CA ARG A 72 -11.58 -1.35 -1.61
C ARG A 72 -11.57 -1.25 -3.13
N ILE A 73 -11.24 -2.34 -3.79
CA ILE A 73 -11.34 -2.46 -5.23
C ILE A 73 -12.78 -2.81 -5.59
N ARG A 74 -13.34 -2.07 -6.55
CA ARG A 74 -14.62 -2.37 -7.19
C ARG A 74 -14.38 -2.54 -8.69
N ALA A 75 -14.96 -3.57 -9.28
CA ALA A 75 -14.79 -3.86 -10.70
C ALA A 75 -15.29 -2.69 -11.56
N GLY A 76 -14.49 -2.26 -12.54
CA GLY A 76 -14.82 -1.15 -13.43
C GLY A 76 -14.75 0.25 -12.80
N ASP A 77 -14.55 0.37 -11.49
CA ASP A 77 -14.37 1.65 -10.81
C ASP A 77 -12.91 2.11 -10.89
N TYR A 78 -12.74 3.45 -10.93
CA TYR A 78 -11.48 4.19 -10.79
C TYR A 78 -10.25 3.60 -11.50
N PRO A 79 -9.86 4.13 -12.67
CA PRO A 79 -8.73 3.58 -13.42
C PRO A 79 -7.40 3.73 -12.68
N ARG A 80 -6.56 2.70 -12.84
CA ARG A 80 -5.13 2.74 -12.55
C ARG A 80 -4.37 3.28 -13.76
N TYR A 81 -3.40 4.13 -13.54
CA TYR A 81 -2.49 4.58 -14.59
C TYR A 81 -1.08 4.07 -14.30
N TYR A 82 -0.46 3.48 -15.31
CA TYR A 82 0.93 3.03 -15.30
C TYR A 82 1.75 3.93 -16.23
N LEU A 83 3.02 3.59 -16.47
CA LEU A 83 3.97 4.41 -17.25
C LEU A 83 3.52 4.74 -18.69
N ASP A 84 2.57 3.98 -19.25
CA ASP A 84 2.01 4.21 -20.59
C ASP A 84 0.81 5.19 -20.60
N ASP A 85 0.45 5.73 -19.43
CA ASP A 85 -0.64 6.69 -19.19
C ASP A 85 -2.01 6.23 -19.72
N LYS A 86 -2.20 4.92 -19.88
CA LYS A 86 -3.48 4.33 -20.29
C LYS A 86 -4.28 3.92 -19.06
N PRO A 87 -5.59 4.20 -19.02
CA PRO A 87 -6.43 3.76 -17.92
C PRO A 87 -6.57 2.23 -17.95
N VAL A 88 -6.18 1.58 -16.86
CA VAL A 88 -6.35 0.14 -16.65
C VAL A 88 -7.41 -0.10 -15.58
N TYR A 89 -8.47 -0.78 -15.98
CA TYR A 89 -9.54 -1.18 -15.10
C TYR A 89 -9.34 -2.61 -14.62
N THR A 90 -9.86 -2.89 -13.44
CA THR A 90 -9.92 -4.24 -12.88
C THR A 90 -11.31 -4.82 -13.04
N ASN A 91 -11.39 -6.13 -13.30
CA ASN A 91 -12.63 -6.90 -13.21
C ASN A 91 -12.84 -7.49 -11.81
N PHE A 92 -11.86 -7.32 -10.91
CA PHE A 92 -11.91 -7.84 -9.54
C PHE A 92 -12.67 -6.87 -8.62
N THR A 93 -13.43 -7.43 -7.68
CA THR A 93 -14.00 -6.69 -6.54
C THR A 93 -13.49 -7.34 -5.26
N GLY A 94 -12.93 -6.54 -4.36
CA GLY A 94 -12.36 -7.06 -3.11
C GLY A 94 -11.49 -6.05 -2.39
N GLY A 95 -10.60 -6.56 -1.54
CA GLY A 95 -9.61 -5.77 -0.82
C GLY A 95 -8.23 -5.92 -1.42
N HIS A 96 -7.43 -4.86 -1.38
CA HIS A 96 -6.04 -4.90 -1.84
C HIS A 96 -5.14 -3.99 -1.02
N TRP A 97 -3.95 -4.48 -0.69
CA TRP A 97 -2.96 -3.73 0.06
C TRP A 97 -1.94 -3.10 -0.89
N VAL A 98 -1.71 -1.79 -0.76
CA VAL A 98 -0.68 -1.05 -1.51
C VAL A 98 0.18 -0.22 -0.56
N VAL A 99 1.28 0.34 -1.08
CA VAL A 99 2.04 1.37 -0.37
C VAL A 99 1.81 2.71 -1.05
N VAL A 100 1.30 3.71 -0.34
CA VAL A 100 1.20 5.07 -0.88
C VAL A 100 2.45 5.84 -0.53
N CYS A 101 2.99 6.48 -1.56
CA CYS A 101 4.20 7.29 -1.49
C CYS A 101 3.98 8.76 -1.84
N GLY A 102 2.79 9.13 -2.32
CA GLY A 102 2.48 10.50 -2.70
C GLY A 102 1.00 10.76 -2.91
N LEU A 103 0.64 12.03 -2.91
CA LEU A 103 -0.70 12.54 -3.23
C LEU A 103 -0.52 13.71 -4.18
N GLU A 104 -1.31 13.75 -5.24
CA GLU A 104 -1.47 14.93 -6.06
C GLU A 104 -2.73 15.67 -5.64
N ALA A 105 -2.61 16.99 -5.47
CA ALA A 105 -3.75 17.87 -5.26
C ALA A 105 -4.12 18.64 -6.53
N ASP A 106 -5.41 18.97 -6.69
CA ASP A 106 -5.85 20.01 -7.62
C ASP A 106 -5.51 21.41 -7.09
N GLU A 107 -5.83 22.44 -7.89
CA GLU A 107 -5.58 23.85 -7.54
C GLU A 107 -6.31 24.31 -6.27
N ASN A 108 -7.35 23.58 -5.85
CA ASN A 108 -8.13 23.86 -4.64
C ASN A 108 -7.66 23.04 -3.42
N GLY A 109 -6.60 22.24 -3.56
CA GLY A 109 -6.07 21.40 -2.49
C GLY A 109 -6.82 20.08 -2.30
N ASN A 110 -7.76 19.71 -3.18
CA ASN A 110 -8.43 18.41 -3.13
C ASN A 110 -7.52 17.35 -3.74
N VAL A 111 -7.52 16.14 -3.17
CA VAL A 111 -6.74 15.03 -3.73
C VAL A 111 -7.31 14.66 -5.11
N LYS A 112 -6.50 14.86 -6.15
CA LYS A 112 -6.81 14.50 -7.52
C LYS A 112 -6.50 13.02 -7.76
N TYR A 113 -5.31 12.58 -7.38
CA TYR A 113 -4.90 11.18 -7.46
C TYR A 113 -3.88 10.80 -6.40
N VAL A 114 -3.75 9.50 -6.18
CA VAL A 114 -2.84 8.89 -5.21
C VAL A 114 -1.71 8.20 -5.95
N VAL A 115 -0.49 8.36 -5.47
CA VAL A 115 0.71 7.74 -6.02
C VAL A 115 1.04 6.52 -5.16
N VAL A 116 0.97 5.32 -5.74
CA VAL A 116 1.07 4.05 -5.00
C VAL A 116 2.09 3.09 -5.63
N ASN A 117 2.81 2.32 -4.82
CA ASN A 117 3.52 1.13 -5.24
C ASN A 117 2.59 -0.09 -5.06
N ASP A 118 2.11 -0.62 -6.18
CA ASP A 118 1.13 -1.72 -6.25
C ASP A 118 1.86 -3.07 -6.46
N PRO A 119 1.81 -4.02 -5.49
CA PRO A 119 2.45 -5.32 -5.63
C PRO A 119 1.87 -6.17 -6.77
N ALA A 120 0.66 -5.89 -7.25
CA ALA A 120 0.04 -6.60 -8.37
C ALA A 120 0.58 -6.17 -9.74
N SER A 121 1.35 -5.07 -9.81
CA SER A 121 1.88 -4.53 -11.07
C SER A 121 2.99 -5.39 -11.70
N GLY A 122 3.48 -6.42 -10.99
CA GLY A 122 4.46 -7.38 -11.52
C GLY A 122 5.78 -6.72 -11.90
N ALA A 123 6.63 -6.42 -10.91
CA ALA A 123 8.01 -6.01 -11.15
C ALA A 123 8.99 -6.87 -10.35
N ASN A 124 10.01 -7.37 -11.07
CA ASN A 124 11.14 -8.15 -10.58
C ASN A 124 11.74 -7.55 -9.28
N PRO A 125 11.98 -8.35 -8.22
CA PRO A 125 12.42 -7.87 -6.91
C PRO A 125 13.81 -7.20 -6.86
N LYS A 126 14.51 -7.07 -8.00
CA LYS A 126 15.82 -6.40 -8.11
C LYS A 126 15.76 -4.91 -8.47
N ASN A 127 14.58 -4.35 -8.79
CA ASN A 127 14.44 -2.94 -9.19
C ASN A 127 13.75 -2.12 -8.09
N LEU A 128 14.43 -1.99 -6.95
CA LEU A 128 13.94 -1.22 -5.82
C LEU A 128 14.37 0.25 -5.97
N HIS A 129 13.65 1.01 -6.81
CA HIS A 129 13.37 2.45 -6.73
C HIS A 129 12.29 2.81 -7.78
N PRO A 130 11.43 3.82 -7.50
CA PRO A 130 9.99 3.64 -7.36
C PRO A 130 9.28 3.58 -8.71
N CYS A 131 8.42 2.58 -8.90
CA CYS A 131 7.38 2.68 -9.92
C CYS A 131 6.08 3.08 -9.23
N PRO A 132 5.64 4.34 -9.34
CA PRO A 132 4.30 4.71 -8.91
C PRO A 132 3.29 4.23 -9.94
N SER A 133 2.33 3.42 -9.51
CA SER A 133 1.01 3.35 -10.13
C SER A 133 0.15 4.47 -9.55
N ILE A 134 -0.57 5.20 -10.41
CA ILE A 134 -1.49 6.24 -9.97
C ILE A 134 -2.88 5.61 -9.81
N GLN A 135 -3.49 5.79 -8.65
CA GLN A 135 -4.84 5.33 -8.35
C GLN A 135 -5.75 6.48 -7.92
N HIS A 136 -6.96 6.49 -8.47
CA HIS A 136 -8.01 7.44 -8.09
C HIS A 136 -8.91 6.83 -7.01
N GLY A 137 -8.49 6.75 -5.75
CA GLY A 137 -9.33 6.22 -4.67
C GLY A 137 -10.07 7.34 -3.92
N ARG A 138 -11.38 7.21 -3.66
CA ARG A 138 -12.11 8.01 -2.64
C ARG A 138 -12.23 7.30 -1.29
N ASP A 139 -12.20 5.96 -1.30
CA ASP A 139 -12.31 5.11 -0.13
C ASP A 139 -10.95 4.49 0.18
N LEU A 140 -10.03 5.31 0.69
CA LEU A 140 -8.76 4.81 1.15
C LEU A 140 -8.86 4.49 2.63
N GLY A 141 -8.97 3.20 2.93
CA GLY A 141 -8.68 2.69 4.26
C GLY A 141 -7.17 2.55 4.37
N PHE A 142 -6.45 3.60 4.71
CA PHE A 142 -5.12 3.37 5.25
C PHE A 142 -5.27 2.69 6.58
N TRP A 143 -4.37 1.78 6.86
CA TRP A 143 -4.29 1.12 8.15
C TRP A 143 -2.89 1.43 8.66
#